data_AF-A0A4R8CPC9-F1
#
_entry.id   AF-A0A4R8CPC9-F1
#
_cell.length_a   1.000
_cell.length_b   1.000
_cell.length_c   1.000
_cell.angle_alpha   90.00
_cell.angle_beta   90.00
_cell.angle_gamma   90.00
#
_symmetry.space_group_name_H-M   'P 1'
#
loop_
_entity.id
_entity.type
_entity.pdbx_description
1 polymer ?
#
loop_
_entity_poly.entity_id
_entity_poly.type
_entity_poly.pdbx_seq_one_letter_code
_entity_poly.pdbx_strand_id
1 'polypeptide(L)'
;MSTDDDIFFSGGAVRDVAEWMAQTLGLERLEPPDLGEGEHFFKTRSRWTEGRFVLLLVRRNIHLLVDPEPDEVSAIDNCTGMVKVRLAGWRDAQEQTQEACAIFNELAASAPDIGLVLTNALSTIVAAYLPGAGVRSFPPRTSLDVEDIDVWQPWVGRGPHAG
;
A
#
# COMPACT_ATOMS: atom_id res chain seq x y z
N MET A 1 -4.71 7.23 -16.55
CA MET A 1 -4.49 6.01 -15.75
C MET A 1 -3.47 6.34 -14.69
N SER A 2 -3.73 5.96 -13.43
CA SER A 2 -2.70 6.06 -12.38
C SER A 2 -1.52 5.18 -12.79
N THR A 3 -0.30 5.64 -12.53
CA THR A 3 0.94 4.86 -12.73
C THR A 3 1.69 4.73 -11.41
N ASP A 4 1.02 5.11 -10.32
CA ASP A 4 1.57 5.07 -8.99
C ASP A 4 1.33 3.66 -8.42
N ASP A 5 2.28 3.22 -7.61
CA ASP A 5 2.10 2.02 -6.79
C ASP A 5 1.52 2.44 -5.44
N ASP A 6 0.57 1.65 -4.97
CA ASP A 6 -0.15 1.93 -3.74
C ASP A 6 0.02 0.76 -2.78
N ILE A 7 0.42 1.05 -1.54
CA ILE A 7 0.40 0.10 -0.43
C ILE A 7 -0.81 0.40 0.42
N PHE A 8 -1.78 -0.51 0.42
CA PHE A 8 -2.94 -0.47 1.30
C PHE A 8 -2.63 -1.15 2.61
N PHE A 9 -3.27 -0.70 3.69
CA PHE A 9 -3.12 -1.31 4.99
C PHE A 9 -4.46 -1.52 5.70
N SER A 10 -4.53 -2.60 6.47
CA SER A 10 -5.65 -2.97 7.33
C SER A 10 -5.17 -3.06 8.78
N GLY A 11 -5.92 -2.41 9.68
CA GLY A 11 -5.58 -2.29 11.09
C GLY A 11 -4.87 -0.98 11.43
N GLY A 12 -5.08 -0.51 12.67
CA GLY A 12 -4.55 0.76 13.18
C GLY A 12 -5.26 2.00 12.63
N ALA A 13 -5.09 3.14 13.33
CA ALA A 13 -5.51 4.43 12.78
C ALA A 13 -4.49 4.94 11.77
N VAL A 14 -4.93 5.67 10.74
CA VAL A 14 -4.04 6.24 9.70
C VAL A 14 -2.86 7.01 10.29
N ARG A 15 -3.09 7.77 11.35
CA ARG A 15 -2.04 8.52 12.06
C ARG A 15 -0.99 7.60 12.66
N ASP A 16 -1.42 6.56 13.37
CA ASP A 16 -0.52 5.63 14.06
C ASP A 16 0.32 4.85 13.04
N VAL A 17 -0.30 4.45 11.93
CA VAL A 17 0.40 3.81 10.80
C VAL A 17 1.40 4.77 10.16
N ALA A 18 1.03 6.04 9.94
CA ALA A 18 1.94 7.04 9.40
C ALA A 18 3.16 7.28 10.32
N GLU A 19 2.94 7.36 11.63
CA GLU A 19 4.01 7.52 12.63
C GLU A 19 4.93 6.27 12.67
N TRP A 20 4.36 5.07 12.66
CA TRP A 20 5.11 3.82 12.58
C TRP A 20 5.93 3.70 11.28
N MET A 21 5.34 4.01 10.14
CA MET A 21 6.04 4.02 8.85
C MET A 21 7.20 5.02 8.85
N ALA A 22 6.98 6.22 9.40
CA ALA A 22 8.00 7.24 9.49
C ALA A 22 9.21 6.77 10.30
N GLN A 23 8.96 6.09 11.42
CA GLN A 23 10.02 5.51 12.26
C GLN A 23 10.73 4.34 11.57
N THR A 24 9.98 3.41 10.98
CA THR A 24 10.52 2.21 10.31
C THR A 24 11.43 2.58 9.15
N LEU A 25 10.98 3.50 8.29
CA LEU A 25 11.67 3.83 7.04
C LEU A 25 12.58 5.06 7.15
N GLY A 26 12.71 5.64 8.35
CA GLY A 26 13.49 6.85 8.59
C GLY A 26 13.03 8.04 7.74
N LEU A 27 11.71 8.27 7.69
CA LEU A 27 11.12 9.27 6.80
C LEU A 27 11.23 10.70 7.33
N GLU A 28 11.50 11.64 6.42
CA GLU A 28 11.37 13.07 6.66
C GLU A 28 9.91 13.50 6.42
N ARG A 29 9.26 14.10 7.43
CA ARG A 29 7.92 14.66 7.27
C ARG A 29 7.97 15.97 6.49
N LEU A 30 7.04 16.12 5.55
CA LEU A 30 6.84 17.33 4.76
C LEU A 30 5.45 17.91 5.04
N GLU A 31 5.33 19.24 4.97
CA GLU A 31 4.07 19.97 5.16
C GLU A 31 3.79 20.88 3.96
N PRO A 32 3.41 20.31 2.80
CA PRO A 32 3.04 21.11 1.65
C PRO A 32 1.74 21.87 1.93
N PRO A 33 1.54 23.06 1.33
CA PRO A 33 0.42 23.95 1.65
C PRO A 33 -0.95 23.38 1.28
N ASP A 34 -1.01 22.37 0.41
CA ASP A 34 -2.21 21.70 -0.10
C ASP A 34 -2.44 20.32 0.54
N LEU A 35 -1.72 19.99 1.63
CA LEU A 35 -1.91 18.73 2.34
C LEU A 35 -3.32 18.65 2.95
N GLY A 36 -4.06 17.59 2.62
CA GLY A 36 -5.41 17.39 3.14
C GLY A 36 -5.45 17.09 4.64
N GLU A 37 -6.60 17.32 5.27
CA GLU A 37 -6.81 16.95 6.66
C GLU A 37 -6.67 15.43 6.84
N GLY A 38 -5.84 15.01 7.80
CA GLY A 38 -5.57 13.59 8.06
C GLY A 38 -4.67 12.91 7.02
N GLU A 39 -4.10 13.68 6.08
CA GLU A 39 -3.04 13.20 5.20
C GLU A 39 -1.66 13.44 5.84
N HIS A 40 -0.73 12.51 5.61
CA HIS A 40 0.63 12.59 6.09
C HIS A 40 1.58 12.43 4.92
N PHE A 41 2.38 13.47 4.65
CA PHE A 41 3.31 13.48 3.53
C PHE A 41 4.74 13.35 4.00
N PHE A 42 5.49 12.47 3.34
CA PHE A 42 6.84 12.13 3.71
C PHE A 42 7.76 12.03 2.52
N LYS A 43 9.05 12.09 2.82
CA LYS A 43 10.14 11.94 1.88
C LYS A 43 11.22 11.03 2.45
N THR A 44 11.79 10.19 1.60
CA THR A 44 13.01 9.44 1.91
C THR A 44 13.89 9.34 0.67
N ARG A 45 15.12 8.85 0.83
CA ARG A 45 16.01 8.56 -0.31
C ARG A 45 15.57 7.28 -0.99
N SER A 46 15.69 7.23 -2.31
CA SER A 46 15.50 5.97 -3.04
C SER A 46 16.59 4.97 -2.65
N ARG A 47 16.19 3.69 -2.60
CA ARG A 47 17.07 2.55 -2.33
C ARG A 47 17.84 2.12 -3.57
N TRP A 48 17.25 2.36 -4.75
CA TRP A 48 17.74 1.84 -6.03
C TRP A 48 18.37 2.91 -6.92
N THR A 49 17.93 4.16 -6.79
CA THR A 49 18.40 5.24 -7.66
C THR A 49 19.10 6.33 -6.86
N GLU A 50 20.43 6.42 -7.02
CA GLU A 50 21.24 7.41 -6.33
C GLU A 50 20.78 8.84 -6.65
N GLY A 51 20.76 9.69 -5.60
CA GLY A 51 20.38 11.09 -5.73
C GLY A 51 18.88 11.34 -5.92
N ARG A 52 18.04 10.29 -5.97
CA ARG A 52 16.59 10.43 -6.04
C ARG A 52 15.90 10.26 -4.69
N PHE A 53 14.69 10.81 -4.63
CA PHE A 53 13.83 10.73 -3.46
C PHE A 53 12.56 9.98 -3.78
N VAL A 54 11.99 9.35 -2.75
CA VAL A 54 10.67 8.75 -2.77
C VAL A 54 9.76 9.63 -1.94
N LEU A 55 8.60 9.94 -2.50
CA LEU A 55 7.52 10.69 -1.86
C LEU A 55 6.45 9.69 -1.45
N LEU A 56 5.99 9.81 -0.22
CA LEU A 56 4.99 8.92 0.37
C LEU A 56 3.83 9.77 0.89
N LEU A 57 2.61 9.46 0.45
CA LEU A 57 1.39 10.08 0.98
C LEU A 57 0.56 9.00 1.68
N VAL A 58 0.48 9.08 3.00
CA VAL A 58 -0.34 8.21 3.84
C VAL A 58 -1.67 8.88 4.11
N ARG A 59 -2.78 8.18 3.87
CA ARG A 59 -4.13 8.71 4.04
C ARG A 59 -5.16 7.59 4.21
N ARG A 60 -6.41 7.98 4.48
CA ARG A 60 -7.56 7.05 4.46
C ARG A 60 -7.73 6.41 3.08
N ASN A 61 -8.21 5.18 3.05
CA ASN A 61 -8.51 4.51 1.81
C ASN A 61 -9.72 5.20 1.15
N ILE A 62 -9.50 5.83 0.00
CA ILE A 62 -10.55 6.52 -0.76
C ILE A 62 -11.22 5.61 -1.81
N HIS A 63 -10.75 4.37 -1.94
CA HIS A 63 -11.26 3.36 -2.88
C HIS A 63 -12.17 2.35 -2.18
N LEU A 64 -12.49 2.58 -0.91
CA LEU A 64 -13.37 1.73 -0.12
C LEU A 64 -14.79 1.74 -0.72
N LEU A 65 -15.26 0.58 -1.15
CA LEU A 65 -16.68 0.35 -1.42
C LEU A 65 -17.37 -0.16 -0.15
N VAL A 66 -18.47 0.49 0.22
CA VAL A 66 -19.30 0.06 1.35
C VAL A 66 -20.34 -0.91 0.81
N ASP A 67 -20.26 -2.19 1.22
CA ASP A 67 -21.14 -3.28 0.77
C ASP A 67 -21.07 -3.51 -0.76
N PRO A 68 -19.88 -3.86 -1.30
CA PRO A 68 -19.71 -4.09 -2.73
C PRO A 68 -20.61 -5.25 -3.21
N GLU A 69 -21.16 -5.12 -4.42
CA GLU A 69 -21.83 -6.25 -5.07
C GLU A 69 -20.83 -7.39 -5.29
N PRO A 70 -21.29 -8.66 -5.43
CA PRO A 70 -20.38 -9.81 -5.54
C PRO A 70 -19.35 -9.71 -6.66
N ASP A 71 -19.64 -8.98 -7.74
CA ASP A 71 -18.75 -8.71 -8.87
C ASP A 71 -17.90 -7.44 -8.73
N GLU A 72 -18.10 -6.66 -7.66
CA GLU A 72 -17.33 -5.45 -7.34
C GLU A 72 -16.30 -5.68 -6.22
N VAL A 73 -16.20 -6.91 -5.71
CA VAL A 73 -15.30 -7.25 -4.61
C VAL A 73 -13.83 -7.08 -5.01
N SER A 74 -13.08 -6.39 -4.16
CA SER A 74 -11.68 -6.05 -4.38
C SER A 74 -10.79 -6.40 -3.18
N ALA A 75 -9.52 -6.70 -3.47
CA ALA A 75 -8.51 -7.04 -2.47
C ALA A 75 -8.26 -5.92 -1.44
N ILE A 76 -8.67 -4.68 -1.75
CA ILE A 76 -8.44 -3.48 -0.93
C ILE A 76 -9.67 -3.05 -0.13
N ASP A 77 -10.81 -3.74 -0.25
CA ASP A 77 -12.07 -3.36 0.39
C ASP A 77 -12.02 -3.41 1.92
N ASN A 78 -11.12 -4.21 2.49
CA ASN A 78 -10.93 -4.28 3.94
C ASN A 78 -9.80 -3.37 4.45
N CYS A 79 -9.19 -2.57 3.57
CA CYS A 79 -8.10 -1.69 3.95
C CYS A 79 -8.62 -0.35 4.46
N THR A 80 -8.18 0.03 5.66
CA THR A 80 -8.55 1.29 6.32
C THR A 80 -7.81 2.49 5.76
N GLY A 81 -6.63 2.27 5.17
CA GLY A 81 -5.78 3.33 4.64
C GLY A 81 -4.93 2.89 3.47
N MET A 82 -4.27 3.88 2.86
CA MET A 82 -3.39 3.69 1.72
C MET A 82 -2.16 4.59 1.81
N VAL A 83 -1.09 4.15 1.15
CA VAL A 83 0.16 4.85 0.95
C VAL A 83 0.41 4.95 -0.54
N LYS A 84 0.38 6.16 -1.09
CA LYS A 84 0.88 6.41 -2.44
C LYS A 84 2.39 6.45 -2.42
N VAL A 85 3.04 5.59 -3.19
CA VAL A 85 4.49 5.56 -3.34
C VAL A 85 4.85 6.20 -4.67
N ARG A 86 5.69 7.23 -4.64
CA ARG A 86 6.12 7.91 -5.88
C ARG A 86 7.61 8.22 -5.88
N LEU A 87 8.32 7.73 -6.86
CA LEU A 87 9.68 8.16 -7.17
C LEU A 87 9.67 9.59 -7.73
N ALA A 88 10.44 10.49 -7.13
CA ALA A 88 10.55 11.88 -7.57
C ALA A 88 11.40 12.00 -8.84
N GLY A 89 10.95 12.83 -9.78
CA GLY A 89 11.64 13.08 -11.06
C GLY A 89 11.02 12.31 -12.22
N TRP A 90 11.87 11.84 -13.15
CA TRP A 90 11.43 11.07 -14.32
C TRP A 90 10.85 9.72 -13.88
N ARG A 91 9.69 9.36 -14.44
CA ARG A 91 9.02 8.09 -14.16
C ARG A 91 9.63 6.96 -14.98
N ASP A 92 10.39 6.10 -14.33
CA ASP A 92 10.66 4.75 -14.79
C ASP A 92 9.75 3.80 -14.00
N ALA A 93 8.88 3.05 -14.70
CA ALA A 93 7.88 2.19 -14.08
C ALA A 93 8.51 1.00 -13.34
N GLN A 94 9.65 0.51 -13.83
CA GLN A 94 10.35 -0.60 -13.20
C GLN A 94 11.04 -0.13 -11.92
N GLU A 95 11.73 1.01 -11.93
CA GLU A 95 12.34 1.58 -10.72
C GLU A 95 11.28 1.89 -9.65
N GLN A 96 10.15 2.46 -10.08
CA GLN A 96 8.99 2.75 -9.23
C GLN A 96 8.45 1.47 -8.55
N THR A 97 8.24 0.40 -9.31
CA THR A 97 7.79 -0.90 -8.76
C THR A 97 8.82 -1.50 -7.80
N GLN A 98 10.11 -1.44 -8.13
CA GLN A 98 11.18 -1.97 -7.28
C GLN A 98 11.27 -1.22 -5.94
N GLU A 99 11.11 0.09 -5.98
CA GLU A 99 11.08 0.92 -4.77
C GLU A 99 9.84 0.63 -3.91
N ALA A 100 8.66 0.51 -4.52
CA ALA A 100 7.43 0.16 -3.81
C ALA A 100 7.51 -1.23 -3.17
N CYS A 101 8.06 -2.22 -3.87
CA CYS A 101 8.33 -3.55 -3.32
C CYS A 101 9.31 -3.52 -2.14
N ALA A 102 10.37 -2.73 -2.22
CA ALA A 102 11.34 -2.61 -1.13
C ALA A 102 10.71 -1.98 0.12
N ILE A 103 9.95 -0.91 -0.06
CA ILE A 103 9.19 -0.26 1.03
C ILE A 103 8.19 -1.25 1.64
N PHE A 104 7.42 -1.94 0.82
CA PHE A 104 6.46 -2.94 1.28
C PHE A 104 7.13 -4.03 2.14
N ASN A 105 8.27 -4.56 1.69
CA ASN A 105 8.98 -5.62 2.42
C ASN A 105 9.52 -5.13 3.78
N GLU A 106 10.04 -3.90 3.85
CA GLU A 106 10.49 -3.31 5.11
C GLU A 106 9.34 -3.11 6.10
N LEU A 107 8.20 -2.64 5.61
CA LEU A 107 6.98 -2.48 6.42
C LEU A 107 6.43 -3.83 6.88
N ALA A 108 6.35 -4.82 5.99
CA ALA A 108 5.88 -6.17 6.33
C ALA A 108 6.79 -6.86 7.37
N ALA A 109 8.09 -6.55 7.37
CA ALA A 109 9.04 -7.07 8.34
C ALA A 109 8.92 -6.41 9.73
N SER A 110 8.34 -5.21 9.84
CA SER A 110 8.32 -4.43 11.08
C SER A 110 6.96 -4.32 11.78
N ALA A 111 5.86 -4.74 11.13
CA ALA A 111 4.53 -4.76 11.76
C ALA A 111 3.95 -6.18 11.82
N PRO A 112 3.92 -6.83 13.00
CA PRO A 112 3.32 -8.14 13.14
C PRO A 112 1.78 -8.13 12.98
N ASP A 113 1.13 -6.99 13.20
CA ASP A 113 -0.33 -6.90 13.35
C ASP A 113 -1.05 -6.05 12.29
N ILE A 114 -0.31 -5.44 11.35
CA ILE A 114 -0.88 -4.60 10.28
C ILE A 114 -0.83 -5.39 8.97
N GLY A 115 -1.99 -5.70 8.38
CA GLY A 115 -2.04 -6.32 7.07
C GLY A 115 -1.72 -5.31 5.97
N LEU A 116 -0.96 -5.72 4.95
CA LEU A 116 -0.55 -4.85 3.85
C LEU A 116 -0.92 -5.46 2.50
N VAL A 117 -1.28 -4.64 1.52
CA VAL A 117 -1.51 -5.05 0.13
C VAL A 117 -0.81 -4.06 -0.80
N LEU A 118 0.19 -4.53 -1.54
CA LEU A 118 0.86 -3.75 -2.58
C LEU A 118 0.14 -3.96 -3.91
N THR A 119 -0.23 -2.86 -4.54
CA THR A 119 -0.87 -2.83 -5.85
C THR A 119 -0.06 -1.98 -6.83
N ASN A 120 -0.14 -2.34 -8.10
CA ASN A 120 0.38 -1.52 -9.19
C ASN A 120 -0.78 -0.90 -9.97
N ALA A 121 -0.74 0.43 -10.09
CA ALA A 121 -1.69 1.22 -10.86
C ALA A 121 -3.18 0.99 -10.51
N LEU A 122 -3.47 0.54 -9.28
CA LEU A 122 -4.82 0.15 -8.83
C LEU A 122 -5.51 -0.84 -9.78
N SER A 123 -4.75 -1.70 -10.43
CA SER A 123 -5.30 -2.72 -11.34
C SER A 123 -4.79 -4.12 -11.05
N THR A 124 -3.58 -4.23 -10.50
CA THR A 124 -2.97 -5.53 -10.24
C THR A 124 -2.44 -5.60 -8.82
N ILE A 125 -2.63 -6.76 -8.19
CA ILE A 125 -2.04 -7.06 -6.89
C ILE A 125 -0.63 -7.63 -7.10
N VAL A 126 0.34 -7.09 -6.38
CA VAL A 126 1.76 -7.48 -6.50
C VAL A 126 2.17 -8.36 -5.32
N ALA A 127 1.83 -7.94 -4.11
CA ALA A 127 2.11 -8.67 -2.89
C ALA A 127 1.09 -8.37 -1.80
N ALA A 128 0.92 -9.30 -0.86
CA ALA A 128 0.14 -9.10 0.35
C ALA A 128 0.92 -9.62 1.56
N TYR A 129 0.78 -8.94 2.69
CA TYR A 129 1.27 -9.38 3.98
C TYR A 129 0.06 -9.62 4.87
N LEU A 130 -0.04 -10.85 5.37
CA LEU A 130 -1.07 -11.26 6.31
C LEU A 130 -0.40 -11.53 7.67
N PRO A 131 -0.78 -10.78 8.74
CA PRO A 131 -0.37 -11.05 10.11
C PRO A 131 -0.43 -12.54 10.46
N GLY A 132 0.67 -13.08 10.96
CA GLY A 132 0.80 -14.50 11.32
C GLY A 132 1.05 -15.49 10.16
N ALA A 133 0.79 -15.12 8.90
CA ALA A 133 1.03 -15.97 7.73
C ALA A 133 2.22 -15.51 6.86
N GLY A 134 2.61 -14.23 6.95
CA GLY A 134 3.77 -13.68 6.26
C GLY A 134 3.43 -13.04 4.92
N VAL A 135 4.45 -12.92 4.06
CA VAL A 135 4.35 -12.26 2.74
C VAL A 135 4.04 -13.27 1.65
N ARG A 136 3.09 -12.91 0.77
CA ARG A 136 2.79 -13.59 -0.49
C ARG A 136 3.02 -12.64 -1.66
N SER A 137 3.82 -13.06 -2.62
CA SER A 137 3.88 -12.43 -3.94
C SER A 137 2.91 -13.10 -4.91
N PHE A 138 2.33 -12.32 -5.82
CA PHE A 138 1.39 -12.79 -6.82
C PHE A 138 2.03 -12.89 -8.20
N PRO A 139 1.51 -13.76 -9.08
CA PRO A 139 1.89 -13.76 -10.48
C PRO A 139 1.71 -12.38 -11.12
N PRO A 140 2.53 -12.01 -12.13
CA PRO A 140 2.31 -10.77 -12.87
C PRO A 140 0.90 -10.72 -13.46
N ARG A 141 0.27 -9.55 -13.36
CA ARG A 141 -1.09 -9.27 -13.88
C ARG A 141 -2.23 -9.97 -13.15
N THR A 142 -2.00 -10.49 -11.94
CA THR A 142 -3.13 -10.89 -11.07
C THR A 142 -3.98 -9.66 -10.78
N SER A 143 -5.26 -9.72 -11.18
CA SER A 143 -6.26 -8.69 -10.90
C SER A 143 -6.37 -8.50 -9.39
N LEU A 144 -6.58 -7.26 -8.96
CA LEU A 144 -6.96 -7.00 -7.57
C LEU A 144 -8.47 -7.12 -7.35
N ASP A 145 -9.24 -7.28 -8.42
CA ASP A 145 -10.69 -7.40 -8.41
C ASP A 145 -11.14 -8.88 -8.41
N VAL A 146 -12.45 -9.10 -8.50
CA VAL A 146 -13.11 -10.40 -8.30
C VAL A 146 -12.60 -11.49 -9.25
N GLU A 147 -12.06 -11.16 -10.43
CA GLU A 147 -11.67 -12.17 -11.42
C GLU A 147 -10.60 -13.13 -10.89
N ASP A 148 -9.73 -12.65 -10.00
CA ASP A 148 -8.67 -13.44 -9.37
C ASP A 148 -8.90 -13.62 -7.86
N ILE A 149 -10.15 -13.51 -7.39
CA ILE A 149 -10.49 -13.58 -5.96
C ILE A 149 -9.97 -14.84 -5.28
N ASP A 150 -10.05 -16.00 -5.93
CA ASP A 150 -9.56 -17.26 -5.38
C ASP A 150 -8.03 -17.27 -5.18
N VAL A 151 -7.31 -16.41 -5.88
CA VAL A 151 -5.85 -16.27 -5.79
C VAL A 151 -5.47 -15.41 -4.58
N TRP A 152 -6.11 -14.25 -4.42
CA TRP A 152 -5.71 -13.26 -3.42
C TRP A 152 -6.49 -13.32 -2.11
N GLN A 153 -7.73 -13.79 -2.09
CA GLN A 153 -8.59 -13.79 -0.90
C GLN A 153 -7.98 -14.50 0.33
N PRO A 154 -7.24 -15.62 0.18
CA PRO A 154 -6.60 -16.26 1.33
C PRO A 154 -5.50 -15.43 2.00
N TRP A 155 -5.03 -14.37 1.35
CA TRP A 155 -3.84 -13.60 1.74
C TRP A 155 -4.14 -12.14 2.11
N VAL A 156 -5.37 -11.68 1.89
CA VAL A 156 -5.81 -10.35 2.32
C VAL A 156 -6.81 -10.51 3.45
N GLY A 157 -6.70 -9.68 4.48
CA GLY A 157 -7.54 -9.79 5.67
C GLY A 157 -9.03 -9.80 5.30
N ARG A 158 -9.79 -10.73 5.89
CA ARG A 158 -11.25 -10.57 5.97
C ARG A 158 -11.50 -9.44 6.96
N GLY A 159 -12.27 -8.44 6.58
CA GLY A 159 -12.69 -7.39 7.50
C GLY A 159 -13.33 -7.99 8.77
N PRO A 160 -13.51 -7.19 9.83
CA PRO A 160 -14.00 -7.64 11.15
C PRO A 160 -15.45 -8.19 11.19
N HIS A 161 -16.00 -8.68 10.08
CA HIS A 161 -17.37 -9.21 9.97
C HIS A 161 -17.48 -10.66 9.48
N ALA A 162 -16.41 -11.46 9.62
CA ALA A 162 -16.51 -12.91 9.47
C ALA A 162 -16.48 -13.61 10.84
N GLY A 163 -17.60 -13.55 11.56
CA GLY A 163 -17.89 -14.26 12.79
C GLY A 163 -19.35 -14.68 12.84
#